data_AF-A0A8S0FN86-F1
#
_entry.id   AF-A0A8S0FN86-F1
#
_cell.length_a   1.000
_cell.length_b   1.000
_cell.length_c   1.000
_cell.angle_alpha   90.00
_cell.angle_beta   90.00
_cell.angle_gamma   90.00
#
_symmetry.space_group_name_H-M   'P 1'
#
loop_
_entity.id
_entity.type
_entity.pdbx_description
1 polymer ?
#
loop_
_entity_poly.entity_id
_entity_poly.type
_entity_poly.pdbx_seq_one_letter_code
_entity_poly.pdbx_strand_id
1 'polypeptide(L)'
;MVRQVLEFGQDLQAISAGGGLSIPYQQGEEAVDTEHYYGLWNAAREQIARHLGHPVKLEIEPGRFLVAQAGVLITQVRSVKQMGSRHFVLVDAGFNDLMRPAMYGSYHHISALAATMVVLWNTRQRWKPSSPGRYVNRAMSLPSRKGEMSKPAPCRK
;
A
#
# COMPACT_ATOMS: atom_id res chain seq x y z
N MET A 1 20.91 2.45 -20.75
CA MET A 1 20.86 1.09 -21.31
C MET A 1 21.31 1.04 -22.76
N VAL A 2 20.70 1.82 -23.67
CA VAL A 2 21.07 1.82 -25.10
C VAL A 2 22.57 2.02 -25.32
N ARG A 3 23.14 3.08 -24.74
CA ARG A 3 24.58 3.36 -24.83
C ARG A 3 25.45 2.15 -24.45
N GLN A 4 25.12 1.50 -23.35
CA GLN A 4 25.86 0.33 -22.87
C GLN A 4 25.81 -0.84 -23.84
N VAL A 5 24.65 -1.10 -24.45
CA VAL A 5 24.50 -2.16 -25.46
C VAL A 5 25.33 -1.86 -26.71
N LEU A 6 25.29 -0.62 -27.18
CA LEU A 6 26.08 -0.19 -28.35
C LEU A 6 27.59 -0.26 -28.10
N GLU A 7 28.04 0.16 -26.91
CA GLU A 7 29.46 0.10 -26.52
C GLU A 7 29.94 -1.34 -26.30
N PHE A 8 29.06 -2.25 -25.85
CA PHE A 8 29.40 -3.65 -25.63
C PHE A 8 29.62 -4.41 -26.95
N GLY A 9 28.91 -4.03 -28.02
CA GLY A 9 29.16 -4.52 -29.38
C GLY A 9 28.95 -6.01 -29.59
N GLN A 10 28.14 -6.66 -28.74
CA GLN A 10 27.76 -8.07 -28.88
C GLN A 10 26.32 -8.19 -29.37
N ASP A 11 26.03 -9.31 -30.04
CA ASP A 11 24.67 -9.66 -30.44
C ASP A 11 23.81 -10.06 -29.23
N LEU A 12 22.51 -9.72 -29.27
CA LEU A 12 21.52 -10.09 -28.26
C LEU A 12 20.11 -10.21 -28.83
N GLN A 13 19.30 -11.07 -28.22
CA GLN A 13 17.94 -11.34 -28.67
C GLN A 13 16.86 -10.61 -27.86
N ALA A 14 17.21 -10.09 -26.68
CA ALA A 14 16.28 -9.47 -25.75
C ALA A 14 16.94 -8.43 -24.84
N ILE A 15 16.13 -7.47 -24.39
CA ILE A 15 16.47 -6.55 -23.30
C ILE A 15 15.36 -6.60 -22.24
N SER A 16 15.72 -6.40 -20.97
CA SER A 16 14.76 -6.30 -19.86
C SER A 16 14.73 -4.88 -19.31
N ALA A 17 13.53 -4.35 -19.15
CA ALA A 17 13.25 -3.12 -18.42
C ALA A 17 13.41 -3.29 -16.90
N GLY A 18 13.52 -4.55 -16.44
CA GLY A 18 13.43 -4.92 -15.04
C GLY A 18 12.05 -4.65 -14.45
N GLY A 19 12.01 -4.48 -13.14
CA GLY A 19 10.79 -4.16 -12.39
C GLY A 19 10.75 -2.72 -11.87
N GLY A 20 10.21 -2.56 -10.67
CA GLY A 20 10.22 -1.26 -9.97
C GLY A 20 9.04 -0.35 -10.28
N LEU A 21 8.04 -0.83 -11.03
CA LEU A 21 6.78 -0.11 -11.23
C LEU A 21 6.10 0.13 -9.88
N SER A 22 5.84 1.40 -9.59
CA SER A 22 5.22 1.85 -8.34
C SER A 22 3.73 1.55 -8.34
N ILE A 23 3.15 1.52 -7.13
CA ILE A 23 1.70 1.50 -6.93
C ILE A 23 1.32 2.59 -5.93
N PRO A 24 0.13 3.19 -6.05
CA PRO A 24 -0.35 4.13 -5.05
C PRO A 24 -0.74 3.37 -3.76
N TYR A 25 -0.06 3.68 -2.67
CA TYR A 25 -0.38 3.16 -1.33
C TYR A 25 -1.34 4.08 -0.57
N GLN A 26 -1.26 5.39 -0.83
CA GLN A 26 -2.15 6.39 -0.25
C GLN A 26 -3.18 6.86 -1.27
N GLN A 27 -4.34 7.28 -0.78
CA GLN A 27 -5.34 7.92 -1.62
C GLN A 27 -4.79 9.22 -2.20
N GLY A 28 -4.92 9.37 -3.52
CA GLY A 28 -4.43 10.54 -4.25
C GLY A 28 -2.98 10.44 -4.73
N GLU A 29 -2.27 9.35 -4.45
CA GLU A 29 -0.99 9.07 -5.14
C GLU A 29 -1.26 8.69 -6.59
N GLU A 30 -0.37 9.12 -7.48
CA GLU A 30 -0.47 8.86 -8.91
C GLU A 30 -0.15 7.39 -9.22
N ALA A 31 -0.97 6.77 -10.08
CA ALA A 31 -0.71 5.44 -10.58
C ALA A 31 0.34 5.48 -11.70
N VAL A 32 1.07 4.38 -11.89
CA VAL A 32 2.05 4.30 -12.98
C VAL A 32 1.33 4.37 -14.33
N ASP A 33 1.82 5.20 -15.24
CA ASP A 33 1.38 5.20 -16.63
C ASP A 33 2.17 4.14 -17.41
N THR A 34 1.50 3.01 -17.68
CA THR A 34 2.10 1.88 -18.39
C THR A 34 2.37 2.19 -19.86
N GLU A 35 1.57 3.06 -20.48
CA GLU A 35 1.76 3.45 -21.89
C GLU A 35 3.00 4.31 -22.02
N HIS A 36 3.16 5.30 -21.12
CA HIS A 36 4.36 6.11 -21.05
C HIS A 36 5.61 5.25 -20.80
N TYR A 37 5.52 4.31 -19.85
CA TYR A 37 6.61 3.39 -19.52
C TYR A 37 6.99 2.50 -20.71
N TYR A 38 6.00 1.95 -21.41
CA TYR A 38 6.22 1.17 -22.63
C TYR A 38 6.86 2.02 -23.72
N GLY A 39 6.38 3.24 -23.98
CA GLY A 39 6.91 4.13 -24.99
C GLY A 39 8.41 4.40 -24.82
N LEU A 40 8.86 4.68 -23.59
CA LEU A 40 10.28 4.91 -23.29
C LEU A 40 11.15 3.68 -23.57
N TRP A 41 10.75 2.50 -23.09
CA TRP A 41 11.51 1.26 -23.28
C TRP A 41 11.44 0.74 -24.71
N ASN A 42 10.30 0.91 -25.38
CA ASN A 42 10.11 0.54 -26.78
C ASN A 42 11.01 1.38 -27.70
N ALA A 43 11.13 2.69 -27.46
CA ALA A 43 12.06 3.54 -28.19
C ALA A 43 13.52 3.08 -28.03
N ALA A 44 13.92 2.73 -26.80
CA ALA A 44 15.24 2.18 -26.52
C ALA A 44 15.48 0.84 -27.25
N ARG A 45 14.50 -0.08 -27.20
CA ARG A 45 14.50 -1.36 -27.91
C ARG A 45 14.69 -1.16 -29.42
N GLU A 46 13.94 -0.23 -30.01
CA GLU A 46 14.01 0.06 -31.45
C GLU A 46 15.34 0.63 -31.90
N GLN A 47 16.00 1.43 -31.05
CA GLN A 47 17.35 1.91 -31.34
C GLN A 47 18.37 0.76 -31.34
N ILE A 48 18.24 -0.18 -30.39
CA ILE A 48 19.10 -1.36 -30.31
C ILE A 48 18.84 -2.31 -31.49
N ALA A 49 17.58 -2.60 -31.79
CA ALA A 49 17.21 -3.46 -32.93
C ALA A 49 17.74 -2.90 -34.27
N ARG A 50 17.68 -1.58 -34.47
CA ARG A 50 18.27 -0.92 -35.64
C ARG A 50 19.78 -1.07 -35.71
N HIS A 51 20.47 -1.06 -34.58
CA HIS A 51 21.92 -1.26 -34.55
C HIS A 51 22.33 -2.71 -34.84
N LEU A 52 21.58 -3.69 -34.31
CA LEU A 52 21.86 -5.12 -34.49
C LEU A 52 21.36 -5.69 -35.82
N GLY A 53 20.44 -4.98 -36.50
CA GLY A 53 19.93 -5.38 -37.81
C GLY A 53 18.84 -6.46 -37.77
N HIS A 54 18.30 -6.79 -36.60
CA HIS A 54 17.18 -7.73 -36.44
C HIS A 54 16.26 -7.31 -35.26
N PRO A 55 15.05 -7.90 -35.16
CA PRO A 55 14.14 -7.63 -34.04
C PRO A 55 14.72 -8.07 -32.70
N VAL A 56 14.52 -7.25 -31.67
CA VAL A 56 14.93 -7.51 -30.28
C VAL A 56 13.69 -7.55 -29.38
N LYS A 57 13.60 -8.53 -28.48
CA LYS A 57 12.47 -8.64 -27.53
C LYS A 57 12.62 -7.63 -26.39
N LEU A 58 11.49 -7.16 -25.89
CA LEU A 58 11.42 -6.32 -24.68
C LEU A 58 10.71 -7.09 -23.59
N GLU A 59 11.41 -7.31 -22.48
CA GLU A 59 10.92 -7.99 -21.29
C GLU A 59 10.72 -6.99 -20.15
N ILE A 60 9.80 -7.31 -19.24
CA ILE A 60 9.50 -6.52 -18.05
C ILE A 60 9.22 -7.46 -16.88
N GLU A 61 9.67 -7.10 -15.69
CA GLU A 61 9.65 -7.97 -14.50
C GLU A 61 8.84 -7.31 -13.35
N PRO A 62 7.54 -7.06 -13.53
CA PRO A 62 6.74 -6.39 -12.52
C PRO A 62 6.39 -7.34 -11.37
N GLY A 63 7.02 -7.18 -10.21
CA GLY A 63 6.62 -7.88 -8.99
C GLY A 63 5.49 -7.14 -8.27
N ARG A 64 5.88 -6.09 -7.52
CA ARG A 64 4.98 -5.29 -6.68
C ARG A 64 3.75 -4.78 -7.44
N PHE A 65 3.94 -4.33 -8.67
CA PHE A 65 2.86 -3.78 -9.50
C PHE A 65 1.72 -4.76 -9.74
N LEU A 66 2.02 -6.06 -9.93
CA LEU A 66 0.98 -7.06 -10.18
C LEU A 66 0.23 -7.47 -8.92
N VAL A 67 0.94 -7.66 -7.80
CA VAL A 67 0.37 -8.37 -6.63
C VAL A 67 0.01 -7.47 -5.46
N ALA A 68 0.59 -6.28 -5.34
CA ALA A 68 0.52 -5.52 -4.09
C ALA A 68 -0.88 -4.97 -3.76
N GLN A 69 -1.71 -4.68 -4.77
CA GLN A 69 -3.09 -4.21 -4.56
C GLN A 69 -4.11 -5.36 -4.50
N ALA A 70 -3.72 -6.57 -4.92
CA ALA A 70 -4.59 -7.74 -4.91
C ALA A 70 -4.66 -8.42 -3.52
N GLY A 71 -3.67 -8.18 -2.66
CA GLY A 71 -3.56 -8.79 -1.34
C GLY A 71 -4.08 -7.89 -0.22
N VAL A 72 -4.84 -8.49 0.71
CA VAL A 72 -5.20 -7.86 1.98
C VAL A 72 -4.83 -8.78 3.14
N LEU A 73 -4.47 -8.18 4.28
CA LEU A 73 -4.27 -8.89 5.54
C LEU A 73 -5.46 -8.61 6.46
N ILE A 74 -6.20 -9.65 6.81
CA ILE A 74 -7.32 -9.58 7.76
C ILE A 74 -6.79 -10.01 9.12
N THR A 75 -7.10 -9.23 10.15
CA THR A 75 -6.64 -9.47 11.53
C THR A 75 -7.74 -9.08 12.52
N GLN A 76 -7.85 -9.80 13.63
CA GLN A 76 -8.87 -9.57 14.64
C GLN A 76 -8.36 -8.61 15.71
N VAL A 77 -9.20 -7.65 16.13
CA VAL A 77 -8.93 -6.85 17.33
C VAL A 77 -9.02 -7.75 18.57
N ARG A 78 -7.93 -7.83 19.33
CA ARG A 78 -7.84 -8.63 20.57
C ARG A 78 -7.97 -7.80 21.83
N SER A 79 -7.53 -6.53 21.79
CA SER A 79 -7.60 -5.63 22.94
C SER A 79 -7.62 -4.17 22.51
N VAL A 80 -8.32 -3.34 23.29
CA VAL A 80 -8.29 -1.88 23.14
C VAL A 80 -7.86 -1.28 24.47
N LYS A 81 -6.84 -0.43 24.46
CA LYS A 81 -6.30 0.19 25.68
C LYS A 81 -6.08 1.69 25.50
N GLN A 82 -6.36 2.44 26.55
CA GLN A 82 -5.99 3.86 26.66
C GLN A 82 -4.68 3.98 27.42
N MET A 83 -3.69 4.64 26.82
CA MET A 83 -2.40 4.90 27.45
C MET A 83 -2.09 6.39 27.34
N GLY A 84 -2.30 7.13 28.43
CA GLY A 84 -2.18 8.59 28.43
C GLY A 84 -3.16 9.24 27.45
N SER A 85 -2.65 10.02 26.50
CA SER A 85 -3.44 10.68 25.45
C SER A 85 -3.69 9.81 24.20
N ARG A 86 -3.16 8.58 24.15
CA ARG A 86 -3.21 7.71 22.96
C ARG A 86 -4.13 6.51 23.17
N HIS A 87 -4.94 6.24 22.16
CA HIS A 87 -5.72 5.01 22.03
C HIS A 87 -4.91 3.97 21.26
N PHE A 88 -4.76 2.77 21.81
CA PHE A 88 -4.11 1.64 21.14
C PHE A 88 -5.13 0.54 20.86
N VAL A 89 -5.14 0.05 19.63
CA VAL A 89 -5.89 -1.14 19.21
C VAL A 89 -4.87 -2.22 18.90
N LEU A 90 -4.91 -3.31 19.66
CA LEU A 90 -4.04 -4.46 19.48
C LEU A 90 -4.80 -5.50 18.67
N VAL A 91 -4.14 -5.97 17.61
CA VAL A 91 -4.66 -6.99 16.70
C VAL A 91 -3.79 -8.25 16.80
N ASP A 92 -4.27 -9.37 16.28
CA ASP A 92 -3.55 -10.66 16.33
C ASP A 92 -2.46 -10.84 15.26
N ALA A 93 -2.39 -9.96 14.26
CA ALA A 93 -1.30 -9.91 13.30
C ALA A 93 -0.18 -8.96 13.75
N GLY A 94 1.07 -9.40 13.58
CA GLY A 94 2.27 -8.68 13.99
C GLY A 94 3.18 -8.28 12.82
N PHE A 95 4.37 -7.78 13.16
CA PHE A 95 5.40 -7.48 12.16
C PHE A 95 5.92 -8.75 11.48
N ASN A 96 5.83 -9.91 12.14
CA ASN A 96 6.19 -11.20 11.55
C ASN A 96 5.29 -11.54 10.34
N ASP A 97 4.05 -11.07 10.34
CA ASP A 97 3.09 -11.28 9.24
C ASP A 97 3.22 -10.19 8.18
N LEU A 98 3.35 -8.92 8.60
CA LEU A 98 3.54 -7.78 7.71
C LEU A 98 4.67 -6.88 8.22
N MET A 99 5.89 -7.16 7.77
CA MET A 99 7.10 -6.47 8.23
C MET A 99 7.19 -5.01 7.78
N ARG A 100 6.55 -4.65 6.65
CA ARG A 100 6.84 -3.39 5.94
C ARG A 100 6.64 -2.13 6.79
N PRO A 101 5.54 -1.98 7.56
CA PRO A 101 5.37 -0.80 8.42
C PRO A 101 6.43 -0.70 9.51
N ALA A 102 6.82 -1.83 10.11
CA ALA A 102 7.79 -1.85 11.21
C ALA A 102 9.23 -1.60 10.74
N MET A 103 9.64 -2.20 9.62
CA MET A 103 11.01 -2.12 9.12
C MET A 103 11.29 -0.88 8.29
N TYR A 104 10.33 -0.47 7.45
CA TYR A 104 10.54 0.57 6.45
C TYR A 104 9.66 1.81 6.67
N GLY A 105 8.86 1.84 7.73
CA GLY A 105 7.87 2.90 7.93
C GLY A 105 6.83 2.99 6.80
N SER A 106 6.62 1.88 6.06
CA SER A 106 5.73 1.87 4.90
C SER A 106 4.27 2.06 5.31
N TYR A 107 3.54 2.86 4.53
CA TYR A 107 2.11 3.01 4.68
C TYR A 107 1.35 1.81 4.08
N HIS A 108 0.33 1.35 4.79
CA HIS A 108 -0.72 0.48 4.28
C HIS A 108 -2.05 1.06 4.77
N HIS A 109 -3.04 1.10 3.88
CA HIS A 109 -4.39 1.51 4.28
C HIS A 109 -4.99 0.47 5.24
N ILE A 110 -5.61 0.96 6.32
CA ILE A 110 -6.28 0.11 7.32
C ILE A 110 -7.74 0.54 7.37
N SER A 111 -8.64 -0.43 7.22
CA SER A 111 -10.08 -0.24 7.35
C SER A 111 -10.62 -1.16 8.46
N ALA A 112 -11.60 -0.68 9.23
CA ALA A 112 -12.28 -1.51 10.22
C ALA A 112 -13.54 -2.15 9.64
N LEU A 113 -13.69 -3.46 9.91
CA LEU A 113 -14.90 -4.21 9.63
C LEU A 113 -15.64 -4.44 10.95
N ALA A 114 -16.90 -4.03 11.03
CA ALA A 114 -17.72 -4.30 12.20
C ALA A 114 -18.10 -5.80 12.22
N ALA A 115 -17.94 -6.46 13.36
CA ALA A 115 -18.32 -7.86 13.54
C ALA A 115 -19.84 -8.09 13.34
N THR A 116 -20.64 -7.04 13.56
CA THR A 116 -22.07 -7.03 13.29
C THR A 116 -22.33 -6.55 11.87
N MET A 117 -22.57 -7.49 10.96
CA MET A 117 -23.38 -7.22 9.78
C MET A 117 -24.82 -6.95 10.27
N VAL A 118 -25.11 -5.68 10.55
CA VAL A 118 -26.47 -5.13 10.48
C VAL A 118 -26.38 -3.96 9.52
N VAL A 119 -26.79 -4.20 8.27
CA VAL A 119 -27.07 -3.11 7.33
C VAL A 119 -28.30 -2.38 7.87
N LEU A 120 -28.08 -1.24 8.52
CA LEU A 120 -29.09 -0.21 8.70
C LEU A 120 -28.65 0.99 7.90
N TRP A 121 -29.38 1.25 6.81
CA TRP A 121 -29.25 2.50 6.07
C TRP A 121 -29.68 3.68 6.94
N ASN A 122 -29.02 4.81 6.65
CA ASN A 122 -29.42 6.19 6.90
C ASN A 122 -29.11 6.79 8.29
N THR A 123 -28.10 7.66 8.36
CA THR A 123 -28.34 9.11 8.49
C THR A 123 -27.03 9.89 8.39
N ARG A 124 -27.08 10.99 7.61
CA ARG A 124 -26.04 12.00 7.45
C ARG A 124 -25.48 12.44 8.81
N GLN A 125 -24.19 12.75 8.90
CA GLN A 125 -23.68 14.01 9.45
C GLN A 125 -22.23 14.30 9.00
N ARG A 126 -21.96 15.60 8.91
CA ARG A 126 -20.95 16.30 8.10
C ARG A 126 -19.66 16.50 8.88
N TRP A 127 -18.50 16.31 8.25
CA TRP A 127 -17.18 16.50 8.86
C TRP A 127 -16.52 17.80 8.39
N LYS A 128 -15.80 18.50 9.27
CA LYS A 128 -14.84 19.58 8.92
C LYS A 128 -13.50 19.35 9.64
N PRO A 129 -12.34 19.50 8.95
CA PRO A 129 -11.01 19.29 9.54
C PRO A 129 -10.35 20.58 10.03
N SER A 130 -9.41 20.44 10.98
CA SER A 130 -8.26 21.33 11.10
C SER A 130 -7.00 20.52 11.45
N SER A 131 -5.91 20.79 10.73
CA SER A 131 -4.56 20.16 10.83
C SER A 131 -3.53 21.25 11.22
N PRO A 132 -2.18 21.05 11.28
CA PRO A 132 -1.35 19.82 11.27
C PRO A 132 -0.11 19.79 12.25
N GLY A 133 0.52 18.62 12.42
CA GLY A 133 1.92 18.44 12.91
C GLY A 133 2.17 17.11 13.66
N ARG A 134 2.32 15.93 13.01
CA ARG A 134 3.50 15.23 12.42
C ARG A 134 4.46 14.56 13.45
N TYR A 135 4.28 13.25 13.74
CA TYR A 135 5.29 12.15 13.64
C TYR A 135 4.67 10.76 13.94
N VAL A 136 4.92 9.83 13.01
CA VAL A 136 4.89 8.34 12.95
C VAL A 136 3.96 7.56 13.91
N ASN A 137 3.12 6.70 13.33
CA ASN A 137 1.91 6.05 13.87
C ASN A 137 0.76 7.03 14.11
N ARG A 138 0.17 7.50 13.00
CA ARG A 138 -1.10 8.21 13.05
C ARG A 138 -2.14 7.26 13.65
N ALA A 139 -2.52 7.52 14.90
CA ALA A 139 -3.79 7.07 15.46
C ALA A 139 -4.87 7.51 14.47
N MET A 140 -5.32 6.59 13.64
CA MET A 140 -6.49 6.82 12.82
C MET A 140 -7.67 6.66 13.77
N SER A 141 -8.53 7.68 13.84
CA SER A 141 -9.76 7.62 14.62
C SER A 141 -10.64 6.55 14.00
N LEU A 142 -10.56 5.33 14.52
CA LEU A 142 -11.57 4.32 14.30
C LEU A 142 -12.85 4.80 14.98
N PRO A 143 -14.03 4.58 14.38
CA PRO A 143 -15.29 4.94 15.02
C PRO A 143 -15.40 4.22 16.36
N SER A 144 -15.13 4.95 17.45
CA SER A 144 -15.41 4.48 18.80
C SER A 144 -16.87 4.82 19.10
N ARG A 145 -17.71 3.81 19.35
CA ARG A 145 -18.99 4.08 20.02
C ARG A 145 -18.68 4.56 21.42
N LYS A 146 -19.05 5.81 21.75
CA LYS A 146 -19.41 6.18 23.12
C LYS A 146 -20.70 5.43 23.44
N GLY A 147 -20.58 4.21 23.95
CA GLY A 147 -21.66 3.48 24.61
C GLY A 147 -21.46 3.60 26.11
N GLU A 148 -22.47 4.12 26.80
CA GLU A 148 -22.52 4.17 28.26
C GLU A 148 -22.20 2.79 28.86
N MET A 149 -21.09 2.71 29.59
CA MET A 149 -20.89 1.63 30.56
C MET A 149 -21.83 1.89 31.73
N SER A 150 -22.91 1.11 31.81
CA SER A 150 -23.63 0.94 33.07
C SER A 150 -22.63 0.45 34.13
N LYS A 151 -22.61 1.13 35.28
CA LYS A 151 -21.75 0.80 36.42
C LYS A 151 -21.97 -0.66 36.85
N PRO A 152 -20.92 -1.42 37.20
CA PRO A 152 -21.11 -2.70 37.85
C PRO A 152 -21.73 -2.49 39.25
N ALA A 153 -22.72 -3.33 39.58
CA ALA A 153 -23.38 -3.33 40.89
C ALA A 153 -22.39 -3.63 42.02
N PRO A 154 -22.56 -3.04 43.22
CA PRO A 154 -21.63 -3.25 44.33
C PRO A 154 -21.76 -4.68 44.87
N CYS A 155 -20.61 -5.35 44.98
CA CYS A 155 -20.46 -6.62 45.69
C CYS A 155 -20.78 -6.38 47.18
N ARG A 156 -21.85 -7.01 47.70
CA ARG A 156 -22.13 -7.03 49.14
C ARG A 156 -21.11 -7.95 49.82
N LYS A 157 -20.50 -7.45 50.89
CA LYS A 157 -19.75 -8.25 51.88
C LYS A 157 -20.70 -9.15 52.65
#